data_AF-B0TCI7-F1
#
_entry.id   AF-B0TCI7-F1
#
_cell.length_a   1.000
_cell.length_b   1.000
_cell.length_c   1.000
_cell.angle_alpha   90.00
_cell.angle_beta   90.00
_cell.angle_gamma   90.00
#
_symmetry.space_group_name_H-M   'P 1'
#
loop_
_entity.id
_entity.type
_entity.pdbx_description
1 polymer ?
#
loop_
_entity_poly.entity_id
_entity_poly.type
_entity_poly.pdbx_seq_one_letter_code
_entity_poly.pdbx_strand_id
1 'polypeptide(L)' 'MAHAGTVSKHPEGFEDYVKRAKLSMPPEELQGELDYWRSRKVLQRMLDGGLITPDEFHKIDELNRKTFSPKLARLMA' A
#
# COMPACT_ATOMS: atom_id res chain seq x y z
N MET A 1 33.06 -29.40 7.83
CA MET A 1 31.70 -29.91 7.57
C MET A 1 30.70 -28.88 8.04
N ALA A 2 29.53 -28.85 7.38
CA ALA A 2 28.51 -27.82 7.34
C ALA A 2 28.10 -27.16 8.68
N HIS A 3 27.71 -25.89 8.64
CA HIS A 3 26.30 -25.44 8.69
C HIS A 3 26.30 -23.91 8.48
N ALA A 4 25.93 -23.43 7.29
CA ALA A 4 24.57 -23.25 6.80
C ALA A 4 23.92 -21.94 7.30
N GLY A 5 23.68 -21.03 6.35
CA GLY A 5 22.49 -20.20 6.33
C GLY A 5 22.54 -18.91 7.11
N THR A 6 23.07 -17.85 6.50
CA THR A 6 22.59 -16.49 6.73
C THR A 6 21.11 -16.42 6.37
N VAL A 7 20.23 -16.61 7.35
CA VAL A 7 18.80 -16.30 7.18
C VAL A 7 18.67 -14.78 7.21
N SER A 8 18.60 -14.19 6.02
CA SER A 8 18.14 -12.83 5.79
C SER A 8 16.73 -12.69 6.37
N LYS A 9 16.63 -12.18 7.59
CA LYS A 9 15.34 -11.81 8.20
C LYS A 9 14.96 -10.43 7.69
N HIS A 10 14.39 -10.38 6.49
CA HIS A 10 13.46 -9.32 6.14
C HIS A 10 12.04 -9.88 6.10
N PRO A 11 11.06 -9.08 6.56
CA PRO A 11 9.97 -9.54 7.41
C PRO A 11 8.70 -9.78 6.60
N GLU A 12 7.85 -10.70 7.07
CA GLU A 12 6.39 -10.75 6.86
C GLU A 12 5.88 -9.89 5.67
N GLY A 13 5.88 -10.44 4.45
CA GLY A 13 5.52 -9.70 3.24
C GLY A 13 4.05 -9.25 3.19
N PHE A 14 3.76 -8.23 2.36
CA PHE A 14 2.41 -7.70 2.08
C PHE A 14 1.37 -8.80 1.77
N GLU A 15 1.81 -9.89 1.16
CA GLU A 15 0.98 -11.07 0.87
C GLU A 15 0.39 -11.72 2.14
N ASP A 16 1.19 -11.86 3.20
CA ASP A 16 0.75 -12.52 4.43
C ASP A 16 -0.14 -11.60 5.28
N TYR A 17 0.04 -10.29 5.12
CA TYR A 17 -0.89 -9.26 5.61
C TYR A 17 -2.23 -9.31 4.86
N VAL A 18 -2.23 -9.36 3.51
CA VAL A 18 -3.47 -9.49 2.72
C VAL A 18 -4.22 -10.76 3.08
N LYS A 19 -3.50 -11.86 3.34
CA LYS A 19 -4.07 -13.13 3.77
C LYS A 19 -4.77 -13.03 5.14
N ARG A 20 -4.18 -12.30 6.10
CA ARG A 20 -4.78 -12.06 7.42
C ARG A 20 -5.93 -11.06 7.38
N ALA A 21 -5.79 -9.98 6.63
CA ALA A 21 -6.85 -8.99 6.42
C ALA A 21 -8.09 -9.61 5.73
N LYS A 22 -7.91 -10.51 4.76
CA LYS A 22 -8.99 -11.30 4.15
C LYS A 22 -9.79 -12.13 5.15
N LEU A 23 -9.20 -12.49 6.30
CA LEU A 23 -9.87 -13.27 7.34
C LEU A 23 -10.70 -12.40 8.30
N SER A 24 -10.48 -11.07 8.33
CA SER A 24 -11.01 -10.17 9.35
C SER A 24 -11.72 -8.92 8.82
N MET A 25 -11.70 -8.67 7.51
CA MET A 25 -12.27 -7.48 6.85
C MET A 25 -13.32 -7.91 5.81
N PRO A 26 -14.51 -7.26 5.75
CA PRO A 26 -15.47 -7.48 4.67
C PRO A 26 -14.82 -7.24 3.30
N PRO A 27 -15.17 -8.03 2.26
CA PRO A 27 -14.58 -7.89 0.93
C PRO A 27 -14.59 -6.47 0.36
N GLU A 28 -15.65 -5.72 0.63
CA GLU A 28 -15.84 -4.33 0.17
C GLU A 28 -14.84 -3.38 0.84
N GLU A 29 -14.54 -3.58 2.12
CA GLU A 29 -13.56 -2.78 2.85
C GLU A 29 -12.13 -3.11 2.38
N LEU A 30 -11.86 -4.39 2.09
CA LEU A 30 -10.58 -4.82 1.55
C LEU A 30 -10.32 -4.25 0.16
N GLN A 31 -11.37 -4.14 -0.67
CA GLN A 31 -11.26 -3.57 -2.01
C GLN A 31 -10.78 -2.12 -1.97
N GLY A 32 -11.32 -1.30 -1.06
CA GLY A 32 -10.87 0.08 -0.86
C GLY A 32 -9.38 0.19 -0.47
N GLU A 33 -8.90 -0.70 0.41
CA GLU A 33 -7.48 -0.77 0.77
C GLU A 33 -6.59 -1.13 -0.42
N LEU A 34 -7.00 -2.14 -1.20
CA LEU A 34 -6.25 -2.59 -2.38
C LEU A 34 -6.21 -1.53 -3.47
N ASP A 35 -7.32 -0.84 -3.71
CA ASP A 35 -7.40 0.20 -4.74
C ASP A 35 -6.64 1.46 -4.35
N TYR A 36 -6.68 1.86 -3.07
CA TYR A 36 -5.80 2.91 -2.56
C TYR A 36 -4.32 2.54 -2.74
N TRP A 37 -3.92 1.33 -2.35
CA TRP A 37 -2.53 0.87 -2.52
C TRP A 37 -2.07 0.87 -3.98
N ARG A 38 -2.92 0.39 -4.91
CA ARG A 38 -2.64 0.40 -6.35
C ARG A 38 -2.51 1.83 -6.88
N SER A 39 -3.45 2.71 -6.53
CA SER A 39 -3.44 4.10 -7.00
C SER A 39 -2.20 4.85 -6.51
N ARG A 40 -1.78 4.64 -5.26
CA ARG A 40 -0.55 5.26 -4.73
C ARG A 40 0.70 4.79 -5.45
N LYS A 41 0.77 3.52 -5.87
CA LYS A 41 1.88 3.02 -6.71
C LYS A 41 1.93 3.67 -8.09
N VAL A 42 0.77 3.91 -8.71
CA VAL A 42 0.69 4.64 -9.98
C VAL A 42 1.12 6.09 -9.76
N LEU A 43 0.62 6.72 -8.71
CA LEU A 43 0.93 8.11 -8.38
C LEU A 43 2.43 8.33 -8.10
N GLN A 44 3.08 7.39 -7.42
CA GLN A 44 4.53 7.42 -7.20
C GLN A 44 5.29 7.36 -8.52
N ARG A 45 4.89 6.48 -9.45
CA ARG A 45 5.52 6.41 -10.78
C ARG A 45 5.34 7.69 -11.59
N MET A 46 4.19 8.36 -11.44
CA MET A 46 3.96 9.65 -12.09
C MET A 46 4.90 10.73 -11.53
N LEU A 47 5.10 10.75 -10.22
CA LEU A 47 6.04 11.66 -9.56
C LEU A 47 7.50 11.38 -9.97
N ASP A 48 7.92 10.11 -9.89
CA ASP A 48 9.27 9.68 -10.26
C ASP A 48 9.57 9.97 -11.73
N GLY A 49 8.55 9.90 -12.60
CA GLY A 49 8.63 10.23 -14.02
C GLY A 49 8.53 11.72 -14.34
N GLY A 50 8.36 12.59 -13.33
CA GLY A 50 8.22 14.04 -13.52
C GLY A 50 6.92 14.47 -14.21
N LEU A 51 5.90 13.60 -14.24
CA LEU A 51 4.58 13.90 -14.83
C LEU A 51 3.72 14.78 -13.91
N ILE A 52 4.02 14.76 -12.62
CA ILE A 52 3.36 15.57 -11.59
C ILE A 52 4.41 16.11 -10.63
N THR A 53 4.08 17.23 -10.00
CA THR A 53 4.86 17.82 -8.91
C THR A 53 4.56 17.13 -7.56
N PRO A 54 5.42 17.30 -6.54
CA PRO A 54 5.12 16.86 -5.18
C PRO A 54 3.80 17.43 -4.63
N ASP A 55 3.49 18.69 -4.94
CA ASP A 55 2.24 19.33 -4.51
C ASP A 55 1.01 18.70 -5.17
N GLU A 56 1.10 18.35 -6.46
CA GLU A 56 0.03 17.63 -7.16
C GLU A 56 -0.11 16.19 -6.66
N PHE A 57 1.01 15.53 -6.32
CA PHE A 57 0.99 14.23 -5.66
C PHE A 57 0.16 14.29 -4.37
N HIS A 58 0.43 15.27 -3.49
CA HIS A 58 -0.32 15.39 -2.23
C HIS A 58 -1.81 15.62 -2.45
N LYS A 59 -2.18 16.51 -3.39
CA LYS A 59 -3.60 16.76 -3.74
C LYS A 59 -4.29 15.51 -4.27
N ILE A 60 -3.63 14.75 -5.13
CA ILE A 60 -4.19 13.52 -5.70
C ILE A 60 -4.27 12.41 -4.64
N ASP A 61 -3.27 12.27 -3.75
CA ASP A 61 -3.32 11.30 -2.65
C ASP A 61 -4.50 11.59 -1.70
N GLU A 62 -4.74 12.86 -1.37
CA GLU A 62 -5.92 13.26 -0.59
C GLU A 62 -7.24 12.89 -1.27
N LEU A 63 -7.34 13.09 -2.58
CA LEU A 63 -8.52 12.69 -3.35
C LEU A 63 -8.67 11.15 -3.38
N ASN A 64 -7.58 10.41 -3.54
CA ASN A 64 -7.60 8.95 -3.51
C ASN A 64 -8.04 8.41 -2.13
N ARG A 65 -7.61 9.03 -1.02
CA ARG A 65 -8.08 8.67 0.33
C ARG A 65 -9.58 8.92 0.51
N LYS A 66 -10.13 9.98 -0.10
CA LYS A 66 -11.58 10.26 -0.06
C LYS A 66 -12.35 9.27 -0.93
N THR A 67 -11.87 8.97 -2.12
CA THR A 67 -12.52 8.08 -3.10
C THR A 67 -12.53 6.63 -2.64
N PHE A 68 -11.38 6.08 -2.24
CA PHE A 68 -11.27 4.67 -1.86
C PHE A 68 -11.63 4.42 -0.41
N SER A 69 -11.75 5.47 0.41
CA SER A 69 -12.04 5.41 1.84
C SER A 69 -11.26 4.31 2.60
N PRO A 70 -9.94 4.14 2.38
CA PRO A 70 -9.13 3.17 3.10
C PRO A 70 -9.17 3.47 4.60
N LYS A 71 -9.56 2.48 5.41
CA LYS A 71 -9.66 2.58 6.86
C LYS A 71 -8.28 2.63 7.50
N LEU A 72 -7.31 1.90 6.96
CA LEU A 72 -5.97 1.75 7.54
C LEU A 72 -5.01 2.84 7.08
N ALA A 73 -5.18 3.37 5.87
CA ALA A 73 -4.38 4.51 5.42
C ALA A 73 -4.65 5.80 6.22
N ARG A 74 -5.78 5.89 6.94
CA ARG A 74 -6.02 6.97 7.92
C ARG A 74 -5.03 6.95 9.09
N LEU A 75 -4.37 5.82 9.34
CA LEU A 75 -3.40 5.63 10.44
C LEU A 75 -1.95 5.89 10.01
N MET A 76 -1.67 6.04 8.71
CA MET A 76 -0.32 6.29 8.16
C MET A 76 -0.09 7.77 7.82
N ALA A 77 -0.66 8.68 8.61
CA ALA A 77 -0.52 10.13 8.44
C ALA A 77 0.89 10.61 8.83
#